data_AF-A0A9E1S099-F1
#
_entry.id   AF-A0A9E1S099-F1
#
_cell.length_a   1.000
_cell.length_b   1.000
_cell.length_c   1.000
_cell.angle_alpha   90.00
_cell.angle_beta   90.00
_cell.angle_gamma   90.00
#
_symmetry.space_group_name_H-M   'P 1'
#
loop_
_entity.id
_entity.type
_entity.pdbx_description
1 polymer ?
#
loop_
_entity_poly.entity_id
_entity_poly.type
_entity_poly.pdbx_seq_one_letter_code
_entity_poly.pdbx_strand_id
1 'polypeptide(L)'
;MSSAAVQQVENPESTTDLDMDSLHILPLSILPLSTTGLKHARLIKNLHFQSVIEIYKDEKSGSGQIAPDALKTHFRWESAEDFEDQRLIEHLARLNSYDVYSLRIELRRAGIELEEVDALKLSEAKQAELTEYMRVFTSPLLAQVYGDSDASIENFDQLIGMFSNPDKDSAIRNLRTLAKKLEIDIMDVPEFLEEYADIFLSLAYYKNCLDDLIPKIGRFIEVMDDLEGNFHMRRDPILMNVCGFLRERLNDVTASLTGRFESFDRHSKDMWNNLNGESFRRVRKMIESH
;
A
#
# COMPACT_ATOMS: atom_id res chain seq x y z
N MET A 1 40.03 31.09 19.22
CA MET A 1 38.72 31.34 18.59
C MET A 1 38.63 30.45 17.35
N SER A 2 38.14 29.22 17.53
CA SER A 2 38.06 28.21 16.46
C SER A 2 36.58 27.94 16.22
N SER A 3 36.08 28.36 15.07
CA SER A 3 34.69 28.14 14.65
C SER A 3 34.57 26.71 14.12
N ALA A 4 33.91 25.85 14.90
CA ALA A 4 33.51 24.53 14.47
C ALA A 4 32.25 24.67 13.60
N ALA A 5 32.43 24.57 12.28
CA ALA A 5 31.35 24.29 11.37
C ALA A 5 30.90 22.84 11.59
N VAL A 6 29.79 22.67 12.29
CA VAL A 6 29.09 21.39 12.39
C VAL A 6 28.47 21.13 11.02
N GLN A 7 29.08 20.24 10.24
CA GLN A 7 28.42 19.53 9.16
C GLN A 7 27.24 18.76 9.77
N GLN A 8 26.02 19.21 9.48
CA GLN A 8 24.83 18.37 9.61
C GLN A 8 24.99 17.24 8.60
N VAL A 9 25.42 16.10 9.09
CA VAL A 9 25.30 14.82 8.39
C VAL A 9 23.81 14.50 8.40
N GLU A 10 23.16 14.53 7.24
CA GLU A 10 21.82 13.99 7.08
C GLU A 10 21.82 12.54 7.55
N ASN A 11 20.96 12.24 8.52
CA ASN A 11 20.77 10.90 9.05
C ASN A 11 20.26 9.98 7.93
N PRO A 12 20.93 8.85 7.63
CA PRO A 12 20.43 7.87 6.66
C PRO A 12 19.12 7.18 7.10
N GLU A 13 18.73 7.30 8.37
CA GLU A 13 17.49 6.74 8.91
C GLU A 13 16.22 7.41 8.35
N SER A 14 16.26 8.69 7.94
CA SER A 14 15.07 9.40 7.45
C SER A 14 14.67 9.01 6.03
N THR A 15 15.60 8.46 5.25
CA THR A 15 15.37 8.06 3.85
C THR A 15 14.76 6.66 3.78
N THR A 16 15.08 5.79 4.75
CA THR A 16 14.51 4.45 4.87
C THR A 16 13.02 4.48 5.20
N ASP A 17 12.57 5.29 6.16
CA ASP A 17 11.15 5.33 6.54
C ASP A 17 10.26 5.87 5.42
N LEU A 18 10.73 6.91 4.71
CA LEU A 18 10.01 7.47 3.56
C LEU A 18 9.91 6.49 2.39
N ASP A 19 10.94 5.67 2.18
CA ASP A 19 10.93 4.63 1.16
C ASP A 19 10.03 3.45 1.58
N MET A 20 10.02 3.08 2.87
CA MET A 20 9.16 2.02 3.43
C MET A 20 7.67 2.37 3.34
N ASP A 21 7.32 3.63 3.58
CA ASP A 21 5.96 4.14 3.47
C ASP A 21 5.59 4.57 2.03
N SER A 22 6.45 4.32 1.04
CA SER A 22 6.19 4.77 -0.31
C SER A 22 5.29 3.81 -1.10
N LEU A 23 4.23 4.32 -1.72
CA LEU A 23 3.44 3.56 -2.69
C LEU A 23 4.22 3.19 -3.97
N HIS A 24 5.31 3.89 -4.24
CA HIS A 24 5.95 3.91 -5.55
C HIS A 24 7.45 3.62 -5.49
N ILE A 25 7.99 3.29 -4.33
CA ILE A 25 9.39 2.91 -4.13
C ILE A 25 9.44 1.59 -3.38
N LEU A 26 10.23 0.65 -3.89
CA LEU A 26 10.54 -0.62 -3.25
C LEU A 26 12.07 -0.74 -3.14
N PRO A 27 12.64 -0.64 -1.93
CA PRO A 27 14.04 -0.96 -1.71
C PRO A 27 14.31 -2.42 -2.10
N LEU A 28 15.25 -2.67 -3.01
CA LEU A 28 15.59 -4.05 -3.40
C LEU A 28 16.45 -4.76 -2.33
N SER A 29 16.93 -4.04 -1.32
CA SER A 29 17.67 -4.56 -0.17
C SER A 29 16.89 -5.59 0.64
N ILE A 30 15.55 -5.47 0.69
CA ILE A 30 14.68 -6.32 1.50
C ILE A 30 14.35 -7.65 0.81
N LEU A 31 14.67 -7.77 -0.48
CA LEU A 31 14.36 -8.95 -1.27
C LEU A 31 15.51 -9.96 -1.21
N PRO A 32 15.22 -11.27 -1.32
CA PRO A 32 16.22 -12.33 -1.31
C PRO A 32 16.93 -12.43 -2.67
N LEU A 33 17.61 -11.35 -3.08
CA LEU A 33 18.32 -11.26 -4.35
C LEU A 33 19.76 -11.76 -4.22
N SER A 34 20.19 -12.55 -5.18
CA SER A 34 21.56 -13.06 -5.29
C SER A 34 22.52 -11.99 -5.83
N THR A 35 22.02 -11.12 -6.70
CA THR A 35 22.77 -10.04 -7.34
C THR A 35 23.10 -8.92 -6.34
N THR A 36 24.31 -8.93 -5.80
CA THR A 36 24.76 -7.98 -4.77
C THR A 36 24.66 -6.51 -5.19
N GLY A 37 24.86 -6.20 -6.48
CA GLY A 37 24.74 -4.85 -7.02
C GLY A 37 23.32 -4.27 -6.93
N LEU A 38 22.29 -5.11 -6.77
CA LEU A 38 20.91 -4.67 -6.62
C LEU A 38 20.53 -4.35 -5.19
N LYS A 39 21.32 -4.75 -4.18
CA LYS A 39 20.99 -4.48 -2.77
C LYS A 39 20.97 -2.99 -2.41
N HIS A 40 21.57 -2.13 -3.21
CA HIS A 40 21.54 -0.67 -3.03
C HIS A 40 20.58 0.03 -4.00
N ALA A 41 19.94 -0.72 -4.89
CA ALA A 41 19.02 -0.19 -5.87
C ALA A 41 17.58 -0.20 -5.32
N ARG A 42 16.72 0.57 -5.98
CA ARG A 42 15.29 0.64 -5.67
C ARG A 42 14.49 0.41 -6.94
N LEU A 43 13.41 -0.32 -6.84
CA LEU A 43 12.41 -0.37 -7.89
C LEU A 43 11.43 0.77 -7.66
N ILE A 44 11.26 1.66 -8.64
CA ILE A 44 10.43 2.86 -8.52
C ILE A 44 9.40 2.96 -9.64
N LYS A 45 8.29 3.66 -9.38
CA LYS A 45 7.42 4.20 -10.45
C LYS A 45 7.90 5.60 -10.79
N ASN A 46 8.36 5.79 -12.04
CA ASN A 46 8.78 7.11 -12.50
C ASN A 46 7.57 8.04 -12.76
N LEU A 47 7.83 9.26 -13.23
CA LEU A 47 6.79 10.26 -13.55
C LEU A 47 5.79 9.80 -14.63
N HIS A 48 6.14 8.79 -15.42
CA HIS A 48 5.27 8.16 -16.42
C HIS A 48 4.55 6.91 -15.87
N PHE A 49 4.65 6.65 -14.56
CA PHE A 49 4.18 5.42 -13.89
C PHE A 49 4.78 4.13 -14.45
N GLN A 50 5.95 4.22 -15.07
CA GLN A 50 6.71 3.05 -15.52
C GLN A 50 7.59 2.55 -14.39
N SER A 51 7.61 1.23 -14.20
CA SER A 51 8.52 0.57 -13.27
C SER A 51 9.94 0.58 -13.81
N VAL A 52 10.85 1.19 -13.06
CA VAL A 52 12.26 1.30 -13.41
C VAL A 52 13.11 1.04 -12.17
N ILE A 53 14.35 0.63 -12.39
CA ILE A 53 15.30 0.34 -11.32
C ILE A 53 16.21 1.55 -11.20
N GLU A 54 16.09 2.23 -10.08
CA GLU A 54 16.94 3.35 -9.71
C GLU A 54 18.20 2.81 -9.02
N ILE A 55 19.34 2.93 -9.70
CA ILE A 55 20.64 2.44 -9.22
C ILE A 55 21.33 3.49 -8.36
N TYR A 56 21.10 4.77 -8.66
CA TYR A 56 21.57 5.88 -7.85
C TYR A 56 20.60 7.06 -7.95
N LYS A 57 20.57 7.88 -6.90
CA LYS A 57 19.85 9.15 -6.85
C LYS A 57 20.77 10.18 -6.22
N ASP A 58 20.97 11.29 -6.91
CA ASP A 58 21.74 12.43 -6.45
C ASP A 58 20.91 13.71 -6.65
N GLU A 59 20.89 14.60 -5.66
CA GLU A 59 20.08 15.82 -5.72
C GLU A 59 20.48 16.75 -6.87
N LYS A 60 21.76 16.73 -7.26
CA LYS A 60 22.29 17.63 -8.31
C LYS A 60 22.30 16.99 -9.68
N SER A 61 22.51 15.68 -9.74
CA SER A 61 22.76 14.93 -10.97
C SER A 61 21.55 14.11 -11.42
N GLY A 62 20.49 14.05 -10.61
CA GLY A 62 19.27 13.30 -10.89
C GLY A 62 19.40 11.82 -10.53
N SER A 63 18.56 10.98 -11.16
CA SER A 63 18.51 9.54 -10.92
C SER A 63 18.98 8.73 -12.12
N GLY A 64 19.78 7.69 -11.85
CA GLY A 64 20.16 6.68 -12.82
C GLY A 64 19.13 5.58 -12.86
N GLN A 65 18.36 5.49 -13.95
CA GLN A 65 17.26 4.55 -14.10
C GLN A 65 17.55 3.54 -15.21
N ILE A 66 17.26 2.27 -14.93
CA ILE A 66 17.38 1.17 -15.89
C ILE A 66 16.04 0.43 -15.97
N ALA A 67 15.66 0.01 -17.17
CA ALA A 67 14.47 -0.81 -17.35
C ALA A 67 14.69 -2.23 -16.79
N PRO A 68 13.68 -2.88 -16.16
CA PRO A 68 13.84 -4.22 -15.58
C PRO A 68 14.37 -5.28 -16.56
N ASP A 69 13.96 -5.23 -17.81
CA ASP A 69 14.40 -6.14 -18.88
C ASP A 69 15.86 -5.93 -19.31
N ALA A 70 16.41 -4.73 -19.08
CA ALA A 70 17.80 -4.41 -19.40
C ALA A 70 18.80 -4.96 -18.37
N LEU A 71 18.34 -5.37 -17.18
CA LEU A 71 19.19 -5.92 -16.11
C LEU A 71 20.04 -7.09 -16.57
N LYS A 72 19.45 -7.99 -17.35
CA LYS A 72 20.16 -9.17 -17.87
C LYS A 72 21.44 -8.78 -18.62
N THR A 73 21.35 -7.73 -19.43
CA THR A 73 22.49 -7.23 -20.21
C THR A 73 23.48 -6.47 -19.32
N HIS A 74 22.98 -5.67 -18.37
CA HIS A 74 23.80 -4.86 -17.48
C HIS A 74 24.63 -5.69 -16.49
N PHE A 75 24.04 -6.70 -15.87
CA PHE A 75 24.69 -7.56 -14.89
C PHE A 75 25.31 -8.83 -15.50
N ARG A 76 25.11 -9.05 -16.81
CA ARG A 76 25.58 -10.24 -17.54
C ARG A 76 25.10 -11.54 -16.88
N TRP A 77 23.79 -11.57 -16.64
CA TRP A 77 23.11 -12.70 -16.02
C TRP A 77 23.12 -13.94 -16.91
N GLU A 78 23.70 -15.01 -16.38
CA GLU A 78 23.93 -16.28 -17.10
C GLU A 78 23.64 -17.51 -16.24
N SER A 79 23.61 -17.37 -14.92
CA SER A 79 23.39 -18.46 -13.97
C SER A 79 21.90 -18.69 -13.67
N ALA A 80 21.58 -19.84 -13.06
CA ALA A 80 20.21 -20.13 -12.62
C ALA A 80 19.70 -19.13 -11.57
N GLU A 81 20.57 -18.73 -10.63
CA GLU A 81 20.25 -17.74 -9.58
C GLU A 81 19.92 -16.37 -10.20
N ASP A 82 20.67 -15.96 -11.24
CA ASP A 82 20.40 -14.72 -11.95
C ASP A 82 19.02 -14.71 -12.64
N PHE A 83 18.58 -15.86 -13.17
CA PHE A 83 17.27 -15.96 -13.80
C PHE A 83 16.12 -15.93 -12.79
N GLU A 84 16.34 -16.36 -11.55
CA GLU A 84 15.36 -16.22 -10.48
C GLU A 84 15.26 -14.76 -10.01
N ASP A 85 16.38 -14.05 -9.85
CA ASP A 85 16.41 -12.61 -9.59
C ASP A 85 15.65 -11.85 -10.70
N GLN A 86 15.88 -12.20 -11.97
CA GLN A 86 15.18 -11.60 -13.11
C GLN A 86 13.67 -11.79 -13.01
N ARG A 87 13.21 -13.02 -12.75
CA ARG A 87 11.77 -13.33 -12.63
C ARG A 87 11.12 -12.55 -11.50
N LEU A 88 11.79 -12.48 -10.34
CA LEU A 88 11.30 -11.73 -9.20
C LEU A 88 11.13 -10.25 -9.54
N ILE A 89 12.15 -9.63 -10.13
CA ILE A 89 12.11 -8.20 -10.45
C ILE A 89 11.08 -7.91 -11.55
N GLU A 90 10.97 -8.77 -12.57
CA GLU A 90 9.94 -8.63 -13.61
C GLU A 90 8.53 -8.80 -13.05
N HIS A 91 8.34 -9.69 -12.06
CA HIS A 91 7.06 -9.85 -11.38
C HIS A 91 6.71 -8.59 -10.57
N LEU A 92 7.63 -8.12 -9.72
CA LEU A 92 7.45 -6.92 -8.91
C LEU A 92 7.23 -5.67 -9.78
N ALA A 93 7.95 -5.55 -10.90
CA ALA A 93 7.78 -4.44 -11.84
C ALA A 93 6.37 -4.37 -12.46
N ARG A 94 5.57 -5.44 -12.44
CA ARG A 94 4.19 -5.42 -12.95
C ARG A 94 3.18 -4.96 -11.91
N LEU A 95 3.54 -4.91 -10.64
CA LEU A 95 2.64 -4.47 -9.58
C LEU A 95 2.27 -3.00 -9.75
N ASN A 96 1.05 -2.62 -9.40
CA ASN A 96 0.59 -1.23 -9.52
C ASN A 96 1.18 -0.33 -8.43
N SER A 97 1.45 -0.90 -7.25
CA SER A 97 2.03 -0.24 -6.09
C SER A 97 3.04 -1.15 -5.40
N TYR A 98 3.83 -0.52 -4.53
CA TYR A 98 4.76 -1.18 -3.63
C TYR A 98 4.39 -0.96 -2.16
N ASP A 99 3.10 -0.75 -1.85
CA ASP A 99 2.68 -0.70 -0.46
C ASP A 99 2.96 -2.05 0.22
N VAL A 100 3.38 -1.98 1.49
CA VAL A 100 3.81 -3.15 2.29
C VAL A 100 2.81 -4.30 2.25
N TYR A 101 1.50 -3.99 2.26
CA TYR A 101 0.46 -5.00 2.31
C TYR A 101 0.24 -5.68 0.95
N SER A 102 0.20 -4.92 -0.15
CA SER A 102 0.20 -5.51 -1.50
C SER A 102 1.44 -6.36 -1.75
N LEU A 103 2.61 -5.89 -1.31
CA LEU A 103 3.85 -6.65 -1.42
C LEU A 103 3.78 -7.96 -0.64
N ARG A 104 3.26 -7.94 0.59
CA ARG A 104 3.09 -9.15 1.40
C ARG A 104 2.20 -10.19 0.70
N ILE A 105 1.08 -9.75 0.13
CA ILE A 105 0.16 -10.62 -0.62
C ILE A 105 0.88 -11.24 -1.83
N GLU A 106 1.56 -10.42 -2.63
CA GLU A 106 2.17 -10.88 -3.88
C GLU A 106 3.42 -11.75 -3.65
N LEU A 107 4.23 -11.43 -2.64
CA LEU A 107 5.37 -12.27 -2.26
C LEU A 107 4.91 -13.64 -1.72
N ARG A 108 3.84 -13.67 -0.91
CA ARG A 108 3.22 -14.93 -0.45
C ARG A 108 2.70 -15.75 -1.64
N ARG A 109 2.04 -15.12 -2.61
CA ARG A 109 1.57 -15.77 -3.85
C ARG A 109 2.70 -16.30 -4.74
N ALA A 110 3.83 -15.60 -4.74
CA ALA A 110 5.05 -16.02 -5.45
C ALA A 110 5.83 -17.13 -4.70
N GLY A 111 5.41 -17.50 -3.49
CA GLY A 111 6.10 -18.49 -2.66
C GLY A 111 7.43 -17.99 -2.08
N ILE A 112 7.57 -16.68 -1.92
CA ILE A 112 8.79 -16.04 -1.44
C ILE A 112 8.65 -15.80 0.06
N GLU A 113 9.37 -16.58 0.86
CA GLU A 113 9.52 -16.36 2.29
C GLU A 113 10.62 -15.31 2.52
N LEU A 114 10.28 -14.22 3.20
CA LEU A 114 11.27 -13.22 3.60
C LEU A 114 11.87 -13.61 4.95
N GLU A 115 13.21 -13.61 5.03
CA GLU A 115 13.96 -14.00 6.24
C GLU A 115 13.79 -12.98 7.38
N GLU A 116 13.52 -11.71 7.07
CA GLU A 116 13.33 -10.63 8.05
C GLU A 116 11.92 -10.03 7.98
N VAL A 117 11.08 -10.39 8.95
CA VAL A 117 9.70 -9.88 9.12
C VAL A 117 9.69 -8.37 9.38
N ASP A 118 10.79 -7.78 9.84
CA ASP A 118 10.91 -6.35 10.12
C ASP A 118 11.04 -5.48 8.87
N ALA A 119 11.49 -6.05 7.74
CA ALA A 119 11.71 -5.30 6.50
C ALA A 119 10.42 -4.99 5.73
N LEU A 120 9.31 -5.70 6.04
CA LEU A 120 7.95 -5.42 5.53
C LEU A 120 7.05 -4.88 6.65
N LYS A 121 7.53 -3.84 7.32
CA LYS A 121 6.75 -3.06 8.28
C LYS A 121 6.73 -1.61 7.85
N LEU A 122 5.55 -1.01 7.98
CA LEU A 122 5.42 0.44 7.88
C LEU A 122 6.09 1.10 9.09
N SER A 123 6.45 2.38 8.94
CA SER A 123 6.94 3.17 10.07
C SER A 123 5.92 3.21 11.22
N GLU A 124 6.36 3.37 12.46
CA GLU A 124 5.45 3.43 13.62
C GLU A 124 4.39 4.53 13.46
N ALA A 125 4.79 5.67 12.90
CA ALA A 125 3.90 6.79 12.61
C ALA A 125 2.79 6.37 11.63
N LYS A 126 3.17 5.69 10.54
CA LYS A 126 2.21 5.24 9.52
C LYS A 126 1.31 4.13 10.01
N GLN A 127 1.83 3.21 10.83
CA GLN A 127 1.01 2.19 11.48
C GLN A 127 -0.05 2.82 12.39
N ALA A 128 0.31 3.86 13.16
CA ALA A 128 -0.62 4.56 14.04
C ALA A 128 -1.75 5.24 13.26
N GLU A 129 -1.43 5.90 12.13
CA GLU A 129 -2.43 6.49 11.23
C GLU A 129 -3.40 5.44 10.70
N LEU A 130 -2.88 4.31 10.20
CA LEU A 130 -3.73 3.26 9.62
C LEU A 130 -4.57 2.53 10.67
N THR A 131 -4.09 2.43 11.91
CA THR A 131 -4.80 1.76 13.00
C THR A 131 -6.18 2.37 13.24
N GLU A 132 -6.36 3.69 13.04
CA GLU A 132 -7.68 4.31 13.13
C GLU A 132 -8.66 3.79 12.06
N TYR A 133 -8.20 3.73 10.81
CA TYR A 133 -8.96 3.16 9.70
C TYR A 133 -9.27 1.68 9.92
N MET A 134 -8.33 0.95 10.52
CA MET A 134 -8.49 -0.46 10.89
C MET A 134 -9.56 -0.69 11.94
N ARG A 135 -9.57 0.10 13.02
CA ARG A 135 -10.51 -0.08 14.13
C ARG A 135 -11.96 0.00 13.65
N VAL A 136 -12.27 0.96 12.77
CA VAL A 136 -13.62 1.10 12.18
C VAL A 136 -14.08 -0.19 11.49
N PHE A 137 -13.13 -0.93 10.92
CA PHE A 137 -13.41 -2.07 10.08
C PHE A 137 -13.30 -3.43 10.76
N THR A 138 -12.39 -3.59 11.74
CA THR A 138 -12.22 -4.83 12.50
C THR A 138 -13.17 -4.91 13.69
N SER A 139 -13.76 -3.79 14.12
CA SER A 139 -14.75 -3.75 15.22
C SER A 139 -15.93 -4.71 15.01
N PRO A 140 -16.58 -4.80 13.83
CA PRO A 140 -17.65 -5.79 13.59
C PRO A 140 -17.19 -7.24 13.76
N LEU A 141 -15.98 -7.57 13.28
CA LEU A 141 -15.40 -8.90 13.41
C LEU A 141 -15.13 -9.25 14.88
N LEU A 142 -14.59 -8.30 15.64
CA LEU A 142 -14.33 -8.45 17.07
C LEU A 142 -15.62 -8.62 17.87
N ALA A 143 -16.61 -7.79 17.61
CA ALA A 143 -17.93 -7.91 18.20
C ALA A 143 -18.54 -9.30 17.93
N GLN A 144 -18.31 -9.85 16.74
CA GLN A 144 -18.84 -11.14 16.35
C GLN A 144 -18.12 -12.34 16.99
N VAL A 145 -16.81 -12.23 17.27
CA VAL A 145 -16.02 -13.33 17.83
C VAL A 145 -15.84 -13.23 19.36
N TYR A 146 -15.64 -12.02 19.89
CA TYR A 146 -15.40 -11.77 21.31
C TYR A 146 -16.56 -11.07 22.02
N GLY A 147 -17.63 -10.69 21.30
CA GLY A 147 -18.77 -9.97 21.87
C GLY A 147 -18.44 -8.50 22.16
N ASP A 148 -19.23 -7.89 23.05
CA ASP A 148 -19.12 -6.48 23.49
C ASP A 148 -17.90 -6.22 24.41
N SER A 149 -16.86 -7.05 24.29
CA SER A 149 -15.62 -6.86 25.03
C SER A 149 -14.89 -5.67 24.39
N ASP A 150 -14.70 -4.58 25.14
CA ASP A 150 -13.74 -3.51 24.81
C ASP A 150 -12.31 -4.06 24.83
N ALA A 151 -11.99 -4.96 23.89
CA ALA A 151 -10.62 -5.31 23.60
C ALA A 151 -9.99 -4.08 22.94
N SER A 152 -9.27 -3.29 23.73
CA SER A 152 -8.47 -2.17 23.26
C SER A 152 -7.34 -2.70 22.38
N ILE A 153 -7.56 -2.76 21.08
CA ILE A 153 -6.57 -3.22 20.12
C ILE A 153 -5.70 -2.05 19.71
N GLU A 154 -4.42 -2.16 20.03
CA GLU A 154 -3.41 -1.14 19.72
C GLU A 154 -2.88 -1.29 18.30
N ASN A 155 -2.81 -2.52 17.76
CA ASN A 155 -2.33 -2.77 16.41
C ASN A 155 -2.90 -4.07 15.81
N PHE A 156 -2.66 -4.28 14.53
CA PHE A 156 -3.17 -5.42 13.79
C PHE A 156 -2.53 -6.77 14.19
N ASP A 157 -1.23 -6.78 14.48
CA ASP A 157 -0.54 -8.01 14.88
C ASP A 157 -1.16 -8.60 16.16
N GLN A 158 -1.61 -7.73 17.07
CA GLN A 158 -2.38 -8.13 18.25
C GLN A 158 -3.74 -8.75 17.89
N LEU A 159 -4.44 -8.21 16.88
CA LEU A 159 -5.70 -8.77 16.38
C LEU A 159 -5.48 -10.20 15.83
N ILE A 160 -4.48 -10.40 14.96
CA ILE A 160 -4.16 -11.73 14.43
C ILE A 160 -3.74 -12.70 15.53
N GLY A 161 -2.95 -12.24 16.50
CA GLY A 161 -2.57 -13.02 17.66
C GLY A 161 -3.78 -13.53 18.46
N MET A 162 -4.79 -12.66 18.67
CA MET A 162 -6.04 -13.04 19.34
C MET A 162 -6.76 -14.17 18.58
N PHE A 163 -6.86 -14.08 17.25
CA PHE A 163 -7.55 -15.09 16.44
C PHE A 163 -6.77 -16.40 16.28
N SER A 164 -5.45 -16.33 16.27
CA SER A 164 -4.58 -17.50 16.14
C SER A 164 -4.53 -18.34 17.43
N ASN A 165 -4.65 -17.69 18.59
CA ASN A 165 -4.71 -18.36 19.88
C ASN A 165 -5.83 -17.78 20.77
N PRO A 166 -7.10 -18.15 20.50
CA PRO A 166 -8.24 -17.63 21.25
C PRO A 166 -8.20 -18.07 22.71
N ASP A 167 -8.27 -17.10 23.63
CA ASP A 167 -8.16 -17.26 25.08
C ASP A 167 -9.43 -17.80 25.75
N LYS A 168 -10.57 -17.81 25.03
CA LYS A 168 -11.90 -18.16 25.56
C LYS A 168 -12.57 -19.27 24.76
N ASP A 169 -13.18 -20.21 25.48
CA ASP A 169 -14.05 -21.24 24.89
C ASP A 169 -15.23 -20.66 24.09
N SER A 170 -15.63 -19.41 24.37
CA SER A 170 -16.62 -18.68 23.57
C SER A 170 -16.06 -18.22 22.23
N ALA A 171 -14.82 -17.73 22.19
CA ALA A 171 -14.15 -17.31 20.95
C ALA A 171 -13.94 -18.50 20.01
N ILE A 172 -13.51 -19.66 20.52
CA ILE A 172 -13.39 -20.90 19.74
C ILE A 172 -14.73 -21.33 19.14
N ARG A 173 -15.82 -21.25 19.91
CA ARG A 173 -17.18 -21.56 19.42
C ARG A 173 -17.65 -20.57 18.36
N ASN A 174 -17.34 -19.29 18.52
CA ASN A 174 -17.67 -18.26 17.55
C ASN A 174 -16.85 -18.41 16.27
N LEU A 175 -15.57 -18.77 16.37
CA LEU A 175 -14.71 -19.10 15.23
C LEU A 175 -15.22 -20.33 14.46
N ARG A 176 -15.67 -21.38 15.15
CA ARG A 176 -16.35 -22.52 14.48
C ARG A 176 -17.62 -22.09 13.74
N THR A 177 -18.38 -21.17 14.33
CA THR A 177 -19.58 -20.63 13.71
C THR A 177 -19.24 -19.76 12.49
N LEU A 178 -18.14 -18.98 12.58
CA LEU A 178 -17.57 -18.18 11.51
C LEU A 178 -17.14 -19.07 10.34
N ALA A 179 -16.31 -20.09 10.60
CA ALA A 179 -15.85 -21.08 9.62
C ALA A 179 -17.02 -21.72 8.87
N LYS A 180 -18.05 -22.14 9.61
CA LYS A 180 -19.26 -22.74 9.03
C LYS A 180 -20.04 -21.76 8.14
N LYS A 181 -20.13 -20.49 8.51
CA LYS A 181 -20.79 -19.45 7.69
C LYS A 181 -19.97 -19.12 6.43
N LEU A 182 -18.66 -19.10 6.56
CA LEU A 182 -17.72 -18.83 5.48
C LEU A 182 -17.51 -20.03 4.55
N GLU A 183 -17.99 -21.22 4.93
CA GLU A 183 -17.79 -22.49 4.21
C GLU A 183 -16.32 -22.88 4.05
N ILE A 184 -15.50 -22.56 5.07
CA ILE A 184 -14.07 -22.90 5.14
C ILE A 184 -13.78 -23.82 6.33
N ASP A 185 -12.64 -24.50 6.32
CA ASP A 185 -12.19 -25.26 7.49
C ASP A 185 -11.85 -24.30 8.63
N ILE A 186 -12.05 -24.74 9.88
CA ILE A 186 -11.66 -23.94 11.05
C ILE A 186 -10.16 -23.65 11.05
N MET A 187 -9.34 -24.57 10.53
CA MET A 187 -7.90 -24.43 10.44
C MET A 187 -7.47 -23.38 9.41
N ASP A 188 -8.33 -23.08 8.43
CA ASP A 188 -8.06 -22.09 7.37
C ASP A 188 -8.50 -20.67 7.79
N VAL A 189 -9.23 -20.53 8.90
CA VAL A 189 -9.73 -19.23 9.38
C VAL A 189 -8.61 -18.22 9.68
N PRO A 190 -7.49 -18.58 10.33
CA PRO A 190 -6.41 -17.63 10.60
C PRO A 190 -5.79 -17.07 9.31
N GLU A 191 -5.43 -17.94 8.36
CA GLU A 191 -4.86 -17.55 7.06
C GLU A 191 -5.83 -16.65 6.28
N PHE A 192 -7.12 -17.01 6.30
CA PHE A 192 -8.18 -16.19 5.72
C PHE A 192 -8.25 -14.79 6.32
N LEU A 193 -8.16 -14.66 7.64
CA LEU A 193 -8.24 -13.37 8.32
C LEU A 193 -7.00 -12.52 8.03
N GLU A 194 -5.84 -13.15 7.90
CA GLU A 194 -4.59 -12.51 7.51
C GLU A 194 -4.66 -11.96 6.08
N GLU A 195 -5.08 -12.76 5.09
CA GLU A 195 -5.22 -12.29 3.70
C GLU A 195 -6.25 -11.16 3.61
N TYR A 196 -7.41 -11.31 4.26
CA TYR A 196 -8.45 -10.29 4.24
C TYR A 196 -7.98 -8.97 4.84
N ALA A 197 -7.19 -9.04 5.90
CA ALA A 197 -6.70 -7.86 6.56
C ALA A 197 -5.54 -7.20 5.83
N ASP A 198 -4.61 -7.96 5.23
CA ASP A 198 -3.58 -7.40 4.33
C ASP A 198 -4.26 -6.59 3.22
N ILE A 199 -5.31 -7.15 2.60
CA ILE A 199 -6.08 -6.46 1.57
C ILE A 199 -6.72 -5.17 2.11
N PHE A 200 -7.38 -5.25 3.26
CA PHE A 200 -8.04 -4.08 3.84
C PHE A 200 -7.02 -3.00 4.22
N LEU A 201 -5.88 -3.40 4.76
CA LEU A 201 -4.80 -2.53 5.15
C LEU A 201 -4.20 -1.80 3.96
N SER A 202 -4.02 -2.50 2.83
CA SER A 202 -3.67 -1.86 1.56
C SER A 202 -4.70 -0.80 1.18
N LEU A 203 -6.00 -1.12 1.29
CA LEU A 203 -7.04 -0.16 0.97
C LEU A 203 -7.07 1.03 1.93
N ALA A 204 -6.91 0.80 3.23
CA ALA A 204 -6.80 1.85 4.24
C ALA A 204 -5.62 2.77 3.92
N TYR A 205 -4.51 2.21 3.44
CA TYR A 205 -3.37 2.95 2.95
C TYR A 205 -3.76 3.90 1.82
N TYR A 206 -4.40 3.39 0.77
CA TYR A 206 -4.85 4.22 -0.35
C TYR A 206 -5.87 5.27 0.07
N LYS A 207 -6.78 4.93 0.99
CA LYS A 207 -7.77 5.86 1.51
C LYS A 207 -7.10 7.02 2.24
N ASN A 208 -6.14 6.71 3.11
CA ASN A 208 -5.37 7.73 3.80
C ASN A 208 -4.61 8.64 2.82
N CYS A 209 -3.97 8.07 1.78
CA CYS A 209 -3.34 8.87 0.72
C CYS A 209 -4.35 9.77 -0.03
N LEU A 210 -5.57 9.28 -0.26
CA LEU A 210 -6.62 10.05 -0.92
C LEU A 210 -7.13 11.17 -0.01
N ASP A 211 -7.36 10.90 1.27
CA ASP A 211 -7.80 11.87 2.27
C ASP A 211 -6.79 13.03 2.40
N ASP A 212 -5.49 12.74 2.26
CA ASP A 212 -4.42 13.74 2.20
C ASP A 212 -4.36 14.52 0.88
N LEU A 213 -4.74 13.88 -0.23
CA LEU A 213 -4.67 14.45 -1.58
C LEU A 213 -5.87 15.34 -1.91
N ILE A 214 -7.07 14.97 -1.45
CA ILE A 214 -8.32 15.70 -1.70
C ILE A 214 -8.19 17.20 -1.34
N PRO A 215 -7.71 17.59 -0.14
CA PRO A 215 -7.53 19.00 0.20
C PRO A 215 -6.50 19.71 -0.69
N LYS A 216 -5.47 19.00 -1.16
CA LYS A 216 -4.45 19.56 -2.06
C LYS A 216 -5.03 19.82 -3.45
N ILE A 217 -5.86 18.90 -3.96
CA ILE A 217 -6.60 19.06 -5.21
C ILE A 217 -7.58 20.23 -5.08
N GLY A 218 -8.33 20.31 -3.97
CA GLY A 218 -9.25 21.42 -3.70
C GLY A 218 -8.55 22.78 -3.77
N ARG A 219 -7.44 22.94 -3.05
CA ARG A 219 -6.62 24.16 -3.12
C ARG A 219 -6.10 24.47 -4.53
N PHE A 220 -5.70 23.45 -5.27
CA PHE A 220 -5.24 23.63 -6.65
C PHE A 220 -6.36 24.15 -7.57
N ILE A 221 -7.58 23.63 -7.40
CA ILE A 221 -8.77 24.11 -8.11
C ILE A 221 -9.09 25.56 -7.74
N GLU A 222 -9.04 25.92 -6.45
CA GLU A 222 -9.24 27.31 -6.00
C GLU A 222 -8.24 28.27 -6.66
N VAL A 223 -6.96 27.89 -6.73
CA VAL A 223 -5.93 28.70 -7.43
C VAL A 223 -6.22 28.82 -8.93
N MET A 224 -6.73 27.76 -9.57
CA MET A 224 -7.16 27.84 -10.97
C MET A 224 -8.34 28.78 -11.15
N ASP A 225 -9.31 28.78 -10.23
CA ASP A 225 -10.46 29.69 -10.26
C ASP A 225 -10.00 31.16 -10.16
N ASP A 226 -9.02 31.46 -9.29
CA ASP A 226 -8.41 32.79 -9.16
C ASP A 226 -7.69 33.23 -10.46
N LEU A 227 -6.98 32.31 -11.11
CA LEU A 227 -6.30 32.57 -12.38
C LEU A 227 -7.29 32.86 -13.51
N GLU A 228 -8.37 32.09 -13.61
CA GLU A 228 -9.44 32.31 -14.59
C GLU A 228 -10.24 33.59 -14.31
N GLY A 229 -10.35 33.99 -13.04
CA GLY A 229 -10.96 35.25 -12.61
C GLY A 229 -10.13 36.49 -12.96
N ASN A 230 -8.82 36.34 -13.18
CA ASN A 230 -7.93 37.46 -13.50
C ASN A 230 -8.16 37.97 -14.94
N PHE A 231 -8.43 39.27 -15.06
CA PHE A 231 -8.76 39.91 -16.34
C PHE A 231 -7.71 39.76 -17.44
N HIS A 232 -6.43 39.71 -17.09
CA HIS A 232 -5.33 39.55 -18.05
C HIS A 232 -5.18 38.09 -18.49
N MET A 233 -5.27 37.16 -17.54
CA MET A 233 -5.10 35.72 -17.79
C MET A 233 -6.28 35.11 -18.54
N ARG A 234 -7.50 35.58 -18.27
CA ARG A 234 -8.73 35.13 -18.96
C ARG A 234 -8.72 35.36 -20.47
N ARG A 235 -7.84 36.25 -20.95
CA ARG A 235 -7.67 36.53 -22.38
C ARG A 235 -6.76 35.53 -23.09
N ASP A 236 -6.05 34.67 -22.36
CA ASP A 236 -5.25 33.60 -22.94
C ASP A 236 -6.12 32.34 -23.14
N PRO A 237 -6.49 32.00 -24.39
CA PRO A 237 -7.35 30.86 -24.66
C PRO A 237 -6.67 29.51 -24.40
N ILE A 238 -5.33 29.43 -24.46
CA ILE A 238 -4.59 28.20 -24.18
C ILE A 238 -4.66 27.93 -22.68
N LEU A 239 -4.38 28.95 -21.85
CA LEU A 239 -4.46 28.84 -20.41
C LEU A 239 -5.86 28.40 -19.95
N MET A 240 -6.92 29.04 -20.45
CA MET A 240 -8.30 28.68 -20.08
C MET A 240 -8.65 27.24 -20.47
N ASN A 241 -8.18 26.76 -21.62
CA ASN A 241 -8.41 25.39 -22.06
C ASN A 241 -7.67 24.38 -21.16
N VAL A 242 -6.42 24.66 -20.80
CA VAL A 242 -5.64 23.82 -19.89
C VAL A 242 -6.27 23.79 -18.49
N CYS A 243 -6.66 24.93 -17.94
CA CYS A 243 -7.35 25.00 -16.64
C CYS A 243 -8.67 24.23 -16.66
N GLY A 244 -9.48 24.39 -17.71
CA GLY A 244 -10.72 23.62 -17.89
C GLY A 244 -10.47 22.11 -17.95
N PHE A 245 -9.52 21.67 -18.77
CA PHE A 245 -9.15 20.25 -18.90
C PHE A 245 -8.65 19.67 -17.57
N LEU A 246 -7.74 20.36 -16.87
CA LEU A 246 -7.21 19.90 -15.59
C LEU A 246 -8.30 19.83 -14.52
N ARG A 247 -9.18 20.83 -14.45
CA ARG A 247 -10.30 20.84 -13.50
C ARG A 247 -11.24 19.66 -13.72
N GLU A 248 -11.65 19.42 -14.96
CA GLU A 248 -12.51 18.28 -15.31
C GLU A 248 -11.85 16.96 -14.91
N ARG A 249 -10.60 16.75 -15.31
CA ARG A 249 -9.87 15.50 -15.01
C ARG A 249 -9.67 15.27 -13.52
N LEU A 250 -9.29 16.30 -12.76
CA LEU A 250 -9.10 16.18 -11.33
C LEU A 250 -10.41 15.89 -10.60
N ASN A 251 -11.51 16.55 -11.00
CA ASN A 251 -12.83 16.28 -10.42
C ASN A 251 -13.32 14.87 -10.76
N ASP A 252 -13.20 14.43 -12.01
CA ASP A 252 -13.61 13.10 -12.44
C ASP A 252 -12.84 12.00 -11.69
N VAL A 253 -11.51 12.15 -11.59
CA VAL A 253 -10.66 11.19 -10.88
C VAL A 253 -11.01 11.18 -9.40
N THR A 254 -11.15 12.35 -8.77
CA THR A 254 -11.50 12.45 -7.34
C THR A 254 -12.87 11.82 -7.07
N ALA A 255 -13.89 12.16 -7.86
CA ALA A 255 -15.23 11.61 -7.72
C ALA A 255 -15.25 10.08 -7.96
N SER A 256 -14.51 9.60 -8.96
CA SER A 256 -14.39 8.17 -9.23
C SER A 256 -13.73 7.43 -8.06
N LEU A 257 -12.64 7.95 -7.52
CA LEU A 257 -11.92 7.34 -6.39
C LEU A 257 -12.79 7.34 -5.13
N THR A 258 -13.36 8.48 -4.74
CA THR A 258 -14.24 8.57 -3.57
C THR A 258 -15.44 7.62 -3.70
N GLY A 259 -16.07 7.57 -4.88
CA GLY A 259 -17.18 6.65 -5.13
C GLY A 259 -16.79 5.17 -4.99
N ARG A 260 -15.56 4.79 -5.40
CA ARG A 260 -15.05 3.42 -5.20
C ARG A 260 -14.84 3.09 -3.73
N PHE A 261 -14.25 4.00 -2.95
CA PHE A 261 -14.07 3.81 -1.50
C PHE A 261 -15.40 3.72 -0.75
N GLU A 262 -16.39 4.56 -1.11
CA GLU A 262 -17.73 4.48 -0.54
C GLU A 262 -18.45 3.17 -0.90
N SER A 263 -18.30 2.72 -2.16
CA SER A 263 -18.84 1.43 -2.59
C SER A 263 -18.20 0.28 -1.82
N PHE A 264 -16.89 0.33 -1.61
CA PHE A 264 -16.17 -0.64 -0.81
C PHE A 264 -16.68 -0.66 0.64
N ASP A 265 -16.71 0.49 1.31
CA ASP A 265 -17.15 0.60 2.71
C ASP A 265 -18.57 0.05 2.90
N ARG A 266 -19.47 0.33 1.94
CA ARG A 266 -20.82 -0.23 1.93
C ARG A 266 -20.82 -1.75 1.79
N HIS A 267 -20.06 -2.30 0.85
CA HIS A 267 -19.99 -3.75 0.63
C HIS A 267 -19.34 -4.48 1.80
N SER A 268 -18.33 -3.89 2.45
CA SER A 268 -17.70 -4.46 3.63
C SER A 268 -18.64 -4.46 4.84
N LYS A 269 -19.39 -3.37 5.07
CA LYS A 269 -20.42 -3.32 6.13
C LYS A 269 -21.52 -4.36 5.87
N ASP A 270 -22.00 -4.47 4.63
CA ASP A 270 -22.99 -5.48 4.25
C ASP A 270 -22.46 -6.91 4.43
N MET A 271 -21.19 -7.15 4.08
CA MET A 271 -20.54 -8.45 4.30
C MET A 271 -20.56 -8.84 5.78
N TRP A 272 -20.23 -7.91 6.69
CA TRP A 272 -20.27 -8.20 8.13
C TRP A 272 -21.69 -8.42 8.67
N ASN A 273 -22.65 -7.64 8.19
CA ASN A 273 -24.06 -7.81 8.57
C ASN A 273 -24.65 -9.15 8.06
N ASN A 274 -24.20 -9.59 6.88
CA ASN A 274 -24.69 -10.77 6.17
C ASN A 274 -23.54 -11.75 5.85
N LEU A 275 -22.80 -12.15 6.88
CA LEU A 275 -21.59 -12.95 6.70
C LEU A 275 -21.89 -14.34 6.15
N ASN A 276 -21.48 -14.59 4.91
CA ASN A 276 -21.52 -15.88 4.24
C ASN A 276 -20.38 -15.98 3.19
N GLY A 277 -20.11 -17.19 2.69
CA GLY A 277 -19.06 -17.40 1.69
C GLY A 277 -19.26 -16.66 0.35
N GLU A 278 -20.48 -16.24 0.01
CA GLU A 278 -20.76 -15.46 -1.20
C GLU A 278 -20.44 -13.98 -1.03
N SER A 279 -20.83 -13.36 0.10
CA SER A 279 -20.52 -11.97 0.42
C SER A 279 -19.01 -11.75 0.53
N PHE A 280 -18.28 -12.73 1.08
CA PHE A 280 -16.82 -12.71 1.09
C PHE A 280 -16.20 -12.78 -0.31
N ARG A 281 -16.60 -13.77 -1.13
CA ARG A 281 -16.09 -13.90 -2.51
C ARG A 281 -16.35 -12.64 -3.34
N ARG A 282 -17.46 -11.95 -3.08
CA ARG A 282 -17.81 -10.69 -3.73
C ARG A 282 -16.85 -9.56 -3.34
N VAL A 283 -16.53 -9.41 -2.05
CA VAL A 283 -15.56 -8.41 -1.57
C VAL A 283 -14.16 -8.72 -2.11
N ARG A 284 -13.70 -9.99 -2.04
CA ARG A 284 -12.43 -10.42 -2.62
C ARG A 284 -12.34 -10.09 -4.11
N LYS A 285 -13.35 -10.50 -4.89
CA LYS A 285 -13.37 -10.25 -6.35
C LYS A 285 -13.37 -8.76 -6.69
N MET A 286 -14.05 -7.94 -5.90
CA MET A 286 -14.08 -6.49 -6.10
C MET A 286 -12.68 -5.89 -5.93
N ILE A 287 -11.90 -6.39 -4.98
CA ILE A 287 -10.54 -5.92 -4.71
C ILE A 287 -9.58 -6.44 -5.79
N GLU A 288 -9.65 -7.73 -6.13
CA GLU A 288 -8.77 -8.33 -7.14
C GLU A 288 -9.05 -7.86 -8.58
N SER A 289 -10.24 -7.30 -8.84
CA SER A 289 -10.62 -6.78 -10.17
C SER A 289 -10.10 -5.38 -10.48
N HIS A 290 -9.36 -4.76 -9.56
CA HIS A 290 -8.94 -3.37 -9.59
C HIS A 290 -7.45 -3.21 -9.26
#